data_AF-A0AA94FCQ8-F1
#
_entry.id   AF-A0AA94FCQ8-F1
#
_cell.length_a   1.000
_cell.length_b   1.000
_cell.length_c   1.000
_cell.angle_alpha   90.00
_cell.angle_beta   90.00
_cell.angle_gamma   90.00
#
_symmetry.space_group_name_H-M   'P 1'
#
loop_
_entity.id
_entity.type
_entity.pdbx_description
1 polymer ?
#
loop_
_entity_poly.entity_id
_entity_poly.type
_entity_poly.pdbx_seq_one_letter_code
_entity_poly.pdbx_strand_id
1 'polypeptide(L)' 'AYTKDNNLTKDLDSLYSKAQELFKNNCAICHPAHPVREFTANQWPSMFKAMVDRTAIPKMDRYLVTQYLQKHAKDMKGE' A
#
# COMPACT_ATOMS: atom_id res chain seq x y z
N ALA A 1 19.45 -16.93 3.32
CA ALA A 1 18.16 -17.59 3.06
C ALA A 1 17.86 -17.48 1.57
N TYR A 2 17.50 -18.57 0.90
CA TYR A 2 17.10 -18.57 -0.51
C TYR A 2 15.57 -18.65 -0.58
N THR A 3 14.97 -17.74 -1.33
CA THR A 3 13.54 -17.72 -1.60
C THR A 3 13.23 -18.82 -2.61
N LYS A 4 12.22 -19.66 -2.37
CA LYS A 4 11.73 -20.62 -3.36
C LYS A 4 10.73 -19.89 -4.27
N ASP A 5 10.85 -20.05 -5.59
CA ASP A 5 10.05 -19.29 -6.57
C ASP A 5 8.56 -19.66 -6.60
N ASN A 6 8.16 -20.71 -5.90
CA ASN A 6 6.81 -21.27 -5.94
C ASN A 6 5.69 -20.34 -5.44
N ASN A 7 6.02 -19.25 -4.75
CA ASN A 7 5.06 -18.24 -4.28
C ASN A 7 5.35 -16.84 -4.85
N LEU A 8 6.12 -16.74 -5.93
CA LEU A 8 6.37 -15.50 -6.65
C LEU A 8 5.41 -15.39 -7.83
N THR A 9 4.91 -14.18 -8.07
CA THR A 9 4.11 -13.86 -9.25
C THR A 9 4.75 -12.71 -10.01
N LYS A 10 4.59 -12.71 -11.34
CA LYS A 10 4.94 -11.58 -12.21
C LYS A 10 3.77 -10.60 -12.37
N ASP A 11 2.58 -10.98 -11.91
CA ASP A 11 1.36 -10.17 -11.98
C ASP A 11 1.36 -9.13 -10.85
N LEU A 12 2.02 -8.00 -11.09
CA LEU A 12 2.05 -6.86 -10.18
C LEU A 12 0.71 -6.12 -10.15
N ASP A 13 -0.03 -6.12 -11.25
CA ASP A 13 -1.29 -5.41 -11.37
C ASP A 13 -2.36 -5.99 -10.44
N SER A 14 -2.45 -7.32 -10.35
CA SER A 14 -3.34 -7.98 -9.39
C SER A 14 -2.97 -7.68 -7.94
N LEU A 15 -1.67 -7.65 -7.62
CA LEU A 15 -1.17 -7.28 -6.29
C LEU A 15 -1.53 -5.84 -5.93
N TYR A 16 -1.30 -4.89 -6.85
CA TYR A 16 -1.60 -3.48 -6.63
C TYR A 16 -3.10 -3.19 -6.64
N SER A 17 -3.90 -3.91 -7.42
CA SER A 17 -5.35 -3.81 -7.40
C SER A 17 -5.90 -4.19 -6.02
N LYS A 18 -5.43 -5.31 -5.45
CA LYS A 18 -5.77 -5.71 -4.07
C LYS A 18 -5.36 -4.64 -3.06
N ALA A 19 -4.15 -4.11 -3.18
CA ALA A 19 -3.63 -3.08 -2.28
C ALA A 19 -4.45 -1.78 -2.35
N GLN A 20 -4.83 -1.37 -3.56
CA GLN A 20 -5.63 -0.19 -3.82
C GLN A 20 -7.03 -0.33 -3.24
N GLU A 21 -7.65 -1.50 -3.38
CA GLU A 21 -8.96 -1.79 -2.79
C GLU A 21 -8.90 -1.72 -1.26
N LEU A 22 -7.90 -2.35 -0.65
CA LEU A 22 -7.68 -2.28 0.78
C LEU A 22 -7.52 -0.83 1.24
N PHE A 23 -6.72 -0.03 0.54
CA PHE A 23 -6.52 1.38 0.87
C PHE A 23 -7.83 2.18 0.76
N LYS A 24 -8.54 2.09 -0.38
CA LYS A 24 -9.78 2.84 -0.63
C LYS A 24 -10.88 2.50 0.37
N ASN A 25 -11.05 1.22 0.70
CA ASN A 25 -12.13 0.76 1.56
C ASN A 25 -11.87 1.03 3.05
N ASN A 26 -10.61 1.28 3.44
CA ASN A 26 -10.24 1.35 4.86
C ASN A 26 -9.69 2.70 5.32
N CYS A 27 -9.14 3.52 4.43
CA CYS A 27 -8.49 4.78 4.83
C CYS A 27 -9.42 5.99 4.80
N ALA A 28 -10.69 5.82 4.39
CA ALA A 28 -11.71 6.86 4.39
C ALA A 28 -12.76 6.71 5.51
N ILE A 29 -12.56 5.79 6.45
CA ILE A 29 -13.56 5.44 7.48
C ILE A 29 -13.78 6.57 8.50
N CYS A 30 -12.73 7.32 8.84
CA CYS A 30 -12.79 8.37 9.88
C CYS A 30 -12.74 9.80 9.31
N HIS A 31 -12.04 10.00 8.19
CA HIS A 31 -11.87 11.27 7.47
C HIS A 31 -11.58 10.95 6.01
N PRO A 32 -11.59 11.94 5.08
CA PRO A 32 -11.21 11.69 3.70
C PRO A 32 -9.82 11.05 3.60
N ALA A 33 -9.69 10.03 2.75
CA ALA A 33 -8.41 9.38 2.52
C ALA A 33 -7.43 10.33 1.82
N HIS A 34 -6.18 10.34 2.27
CA HIS A 34 -5.10 11.07 1.61
C HIS A 34 -4.90 10.56 0.16
N PRO A 35 -4.84 11.44 -0.85
CA PRO A 35 -4.50 11.02 -2.21
C PRO A 35 -3.16 10.29 -2.25
N VAL A 36 -3.06 9.25 -3.09
CA VAL A 36 -1.85 8.41 -3.18
C VAL A 36 -0.59 9.22 -3.56
N ARG A 37 -0.75 10.35 -4.26
CA ARG A 37 0.33 11.27 -4.64
C ARG A 37 0.57 12.43 -3.67
N GLU A 38 -0.01 12.40 -2.47
CA GLU A 38 0.21 13.45 -1.46
C GLU A 38 1.63 13.39 -0.88
N PHE A 39 2.08 12.19 -0.52
CA PHE A 39 3.38 11.95 0.12
C PHE A 39 4.40 11.34 -0.83
N THR A 40 5.69 11.44 -0.47
CA THR A 40 6.78 10.73 -1.15
C THR A 40 6.83 9.25 -0.75
N ALA A 41 7.52 8.44 -1.54
CA ALA A 41 7.70 7.01 -1.27
C ALA A 41 8.33 6.77 0.10
N ASN A 42 9.21 7.65 0.56
CA ASN A 42 9.83 7.51 1.88
C ASN A 42 8.97 8.02 3.04
N GLN A 43 7.95 8.84 2.76
CA GLN A 43 7.02 9.35 3.77
C GLN A 43 5.86 8.38 4.05
N TRP A 44 5.37 7.68 3.02
CA TRP A 44 4.22 6.79 3.13
C TRP A 44 4.29 5.73 4.24
N PRO A 45 5.42 5.05 4.51
CA PRO A 45 5.48 4.06 5.60
C PRO A 45 5.12 4.65 6.97
N SER A 46 5.58 5.87 7.27
CA SER A 46 5.27 6.54 8.54
C SER A 46 3.80 6.94 8.61
N MET A 47 3.29 7.56 7.53
CA MET A 47 1.89 8.00 7.46
C MET A 47 0.92 6.81 7.55
N PHE A 48 1.21 5.73 6.85
CA PHE A 48 0.40 4.52 6.90
C PHE A 48 0.42 3.88 8.28
N LYS A 49 1.60 3.75 8.91
CA LYS A 49 1.74 3.21 10.27
C LYS A 49 0.95 4.01 11.31
N ALA A 50 0.87 5.33 11.17
CA ALA A 50 0.13 6.18 12.08
C ALA A 50 -1.39 5.88 12.10
N MET A 51 -1.95 5.34 11.01
CA MET A 51 -3.39 5.14 10.82
C MET A 51 -3.82 3.68 10.82
N VAL A 52 -3.01 2.77 10.26
CA VAL A 52 -3.42 1.40 9.91
C VAL A 52 -3.93 0.57 11.09
N ASP A 53 -3.47 0.83 12.32
CA ASP A 53 -3.95 0.14 13.52
C ASP A 53 -5.40 0.47 13.90
N ARG A 54 -5.97 1.52 13.30
CA ARG A 54 -7.37 1.93 13.47
C ARG A 54 -8.26 1.51 12.28
N THR A 55 -7.75 0.68 11.39
CA THR A 55 -8.45 0.20 10.19
C THR A 55 -8.67 -1.30 10.24
N ALA A 56 -9.54 -1.83 9.36
CA ALA A 56 -9.76 -3.27 9.24
C ALA A 56 -8.72 -3.98 8.34
N ILE A 57 -7.62 -3.31 7.96
CA ILE A 57 -6.57 -3.91 7.11
C ILE A 57 -5.81 -5.00 7.91
N PRO A 58 -5.83 -6.28 7.45
CA PRO A 58 -5.13 -7.37 8.13
C PRO A 58 -3.62 -7.14 8.18
N LYS A 59 -2.97 -7.52 9.29
CA LYS A 59 -1.52 -7.34 9.48
C LYS A 59 -0.68 -7.89 8.33
N MET A 60 -1.09 -9.01 7.73
CA MET A 60 -0.39 -9.64 6.61
C MET A 60 -0.43 -8.83 5.31
N ASP A 61 -1.47 -8.00 5.10
CA ASP A 61 -1.63 -7.21 3.88
C ASP A 61 -1.03 -5.80 4.00
N ARG A 62 -0.67 -5.36 5.21
CA ARG A 62 -0.14 -4.01 5.47
C ARG A 62 1.12 -3.71 4.67
N TYR A 63 1.98 -4.71 4.49
CA TYR A 63 3.20 -4.55 3.70
C TYR A 63 2.88 -4.31 2.22
N LEU A 64 1.91 -5.06 1.67
CA LEU A 64 1.46 -4.88 0.29
C LEU A 64 0.85 -3.48 0.06
N VAL A 65 0.03 -2.99 1.01
CA VAL A 65 -0.54 -1.63 0.94
C VAL A 65 0.56 -0.57 1.02
N THR A 66 1.53 -0.74 1.92
CA THR A 66 2.69 0.18 2.00
C THR A 66 3.42 0.21 0.66
N GLN A 67 3.74 -0.94 0.08
CA GLN A 67 4.45 -1.01 -1.20
C GLN A 67 3.67 -0.35 -2.34
N TYR A 68 2.36 -0.57 -2.40
CA TYR A 68 1.49 0.13 -3.35
C TYR A 68 1.59 1.65 -3.20
N LEU A 69 1.43 2.17 -1.99
CA LEU A 69 1.51 3.61 -1.71
C LEU A 69 2.89 4.17 -2.08
N GLN A 70 3.96 3.46 -1.74
CA GLN A 70 5.32 3.86 -2.09
C GLN A 70 5.56 3.89 -3.60
N LYS A 71 5.06 2.89 -4.34
CA LYS A 71 5.27 2.77 -5.80
C LYS A 71 4.43 3.74 -6.64
N HIS A 72 3.37 4.30 -6.05
CA HIS A 72 2.48 5.26 -6.70
C HIS A 72 2.60 6.67 -6.09
N ALA A 73 3.60 6.88 -5.24
CA ALA A 73 3.84 8.12 -4.50
C ALA A 73 4.18 9.30 -5.42
N LYS A 74 4.20 10.51 -4.84
CA LYS A 74 4.45 11.77 -5.57
C LYS A 74 5.73 11.77 -6.40
N ASP A 75 6.80 11.20 -5.86
CA ASP A 75 8.15 11.17 -6.42
C ASP A 75 8.44 9.91 -7.24
N MET A 76 7.45 9.02 -7.38
CA MET A 76 7.54 7.91 -8.32
C MET A 76 7.12 8.39 -9.71
N LYS A 77 7.99 8.16 -10.68
CA LYS A 77 7.61 8.28 -12.09
C LYS A 77 6.58 7.18 -12.35
N GLY A 78 5.39 7.56 -12.83
CA GLY A 78 4.42 6.56 -13.29
C GLY A 78 5.10 5.71 -14.36
N GLU A 79 5.06 4.39 -14.20
CA GLU A 79 5.30 3.48 -15.33
C GLU A 79 4.24 3.70 -16.41
#